data_AF-A0A1F4RNZ5-F1
#
_entry.id   AF-A0A1F4RNZ5-F1
#
_cell.length_a   1.000
_cell.length_b   1.000
_cell.length_c   1.000
_cell.angle_alpha   90.00
_cell.angle_beta   90.00
_cell.angle_gamma   90.00
#
_symmetry.space_group_name_H-M   'P 1'
#
loop_
_entity.id
_entity.type
_entity.pdbx_description
1 polymer ?
#
loop_
_entity_poly.entity_id
_entity_poly.type
_entity_poly.pdbx_seq_one_letter_code
_entity_poly.pdbx_strand_id
1 'polypeptide(L)'
;MYEELPQKISYPKIEQDILAFWEKNRIFQRSIKERDEKRFFAFFEGPPTANGRPGIHHVIARTVKDAVCRLKTMQGYRVERKAGWDTHGLPVEIEVEKALGLEKKDQIFDYGVAKFNAKCKESVWSYKTEWDAMTRQIGYWVDLENPYITYTNEYIESVWWILKEFWRKGLIYQGHKILPYCPHCETPLSSHEVSQGYEEVKDPSVFVKARLKGEENTSFLVWTTTPWTLLSNVALALNPEVEYVKVLHNGEHLILARERLGELHGEYTIVKQMVGADLENMEYQPFFDFIEPEKKAYYTVPGDFVTTTDGSGIVHIAPAFGEDDYQIGLKYDLPILQPVDKSGKFTKEITPWAGLFVKDADKSIIKNLKERNILYRTEQVLHSYPHCWRCDWPLLYYARKSWYIRTTAFKERLIENNKKINWYPKEVGEGRFGEWLENNIDWALSRDRFWGTPLPIWICRECGHQECVGSMDELKAKSNAVPDDLDLHKPYIDDVRLNCEKCGGAMGRVPEVIDCWFDSGSMPYAQWHYPFENRDKFEQSFPADFISEGV
;
A
#
# COMPACT_ATOMS: atom_id res chain seq x y z
N MET A 1 14.65 -52.52 -36.68
CA MET A 1 13.22 -52.58 -37.07
C MET A 1 12.51 -51.62 -36.14
N TYR A 2 11.80 -50.61 -36.66
CA TYR A 2 11.05 -49.66 -35.83
C TYR A 2 9.69 -50.27 -35.48
N GLU A 3 9.11 -49.88 -34.34
CA GLU A 3 7.73 -50.26 -34.02
C GLU A 3 6.76 -49.65 -35.04
N GLU A 4 5.81 -50.45 -35.53
CA GLU A 4 4.76 -49.97 -36.43
C GLU A 4 3.76 -49.11 -35.64
N LEU A 5 3.50 -47.89 -36.14
CA LEU A 5 2.54 -46.99 -35.52
C LEU A 5 1.09 -47.47 -35.78
N PRO A 6 0.21 -47.40 -34.78
CA PRO A 6 -1.19 -47.75 -34.96
C PRO A 6 -1.88 -46.78 -35.93
N GLN A 7 -2.86 -47.27 -36.71
CA GLN A 7 -3.63 -46.47 -37.67
C GLN A 7 -4.41 -45.30 -37.03
N LYS A 8 -4.71 -45.38 -35.73
CA LYS A 8 -5.30 -44.30 -34.93
C LYS A 8 -4.37 -43.95 -33.79
N ILE A 9 -3.80 -42.75 -33.86
CA ILE A 9 -2.91 -42.20 -32.84
C ILE A 9 -3.76 -41.51 -31.77
N SER A 10 -3.56 -41.89 -30.50
CA SER A 10 -4.17 -41.22 -29.34
C SER A 10 -3.10 -40.38 -28.65
N TYR A 11 -3.07 -39.07 -28.95
CA TYR A 11 -2.12 -38.15 -28.32
C TYR A 11 -2.17 -38.15 -26.78
N PRO A 12 -3.36 -38.13 -26.13
CA PRO A 12 -3.41 -38.19 -24.66
C PRO A 12 -2.77 -39.44 -24.08
N LYS A 13 -2.92 -40.59 -24.76
CA LYS A 13 -2.31 -41.85 -24.30
C LYS A 13 -0.78 -41.83 -24.46
N ILE A 14 -0.31 -41.31 -25.60
CA ILE A 14 1.13 -41.14 -25.85
C ILE A 14 1.76 -40.20 -24.83
N GLU A 15 1.12 -39.08 -24.53
CA GLU A 15 1.58 -38.14 -23.50
C GLU A 15 1.66 -38.80 -22.13
N GLN A 16 0.65 -39.57 -21.72
CA GLN A 16 0.68 -40.33 -20.46
C GLN A 16 1.85 -41.32 -20.40
N ASP A 17 2.11 -42.05 -21.49
CA ASP A 17 3.20 -43.02 -21.56
C ASP A 17 4.57 -42.31 -21.51
N ILE A 18 4.70 -41.13 -22.14
CA ILE A 18 5.90 -40.27 -22.06
C ILE A 18 6.12 -39.73 -20.63
N LEU A 19 5.07 -39.24 -19.97
CA LEU A 19 5.16 -38.76 -18.59
C LEU A 19 5.63 -39.87 -17.65
N ALA A 20 5.06 -41.07 -17.76
CA ALA A 20 5.47 -42.24 -16.99
C ALA A 20 6.93 -42.64 -17.26
N PHE A 21 7.37 -42.54 -18.52
CA PHE A 21 8.77 -42.77 -18.87
C PHE A 21 9.70 -41.72 -18.24
N TRP A 22 9.34 -40.43 -18.28
CA TRP A 22 10.15 -39.36 -17.69
C TRP A 22 10.30 -39.51 -16.17
N GLU A 23 9.21 -39.85 -15.48
CA GLU A 23 9.19 -40.07 -14.03
C GLU A 23 10.05 -41.28 -13.64
N LYS A 24 9.79 -42.44 -14.26
CA LYS A 24 10.54 -43.68 -13.98
C LYS A 24 12.05 -43.51 -14.15
N ASN A 25 12.47 -42.75 -15.16
CA ASN A 25 13.88 -42.54 -15.48
C ASN A 25 14.48 -41.26 -14.91
N ARG A 26 13.71 -40.51 -14.10
CA ARG A 26 14.13 -39.22 -13.49
C ARG A 26 14.73 -38.24 -14.50
N ILE A 27 14.10 -38.13 -15.67
CA ILE A 27 14.65 -37.41 -16.82
C ILE A 27 14.86 -35.92 -16.49
N PHE A 28 13.95 -35.30 -15.74
CA PHE A 28 14.12 -33.92 -15.30
C PHE A 28 15.38 -33.72 -14.46
N GLN A 29 15.55 -34.51 -13.38
CA GLN A 29 16.71 -34.40 -12.49
C GLN A 29 18.02 -34.71 -13.22
N ARG A 30 18.00 -35.68 -14.14
CA ARG A 30 19.15 -35.98 -15.00
C ARG A 30 19.50 -34.83 -15.92
N SER A 31 18.50 -34.17 -16.51
CA SER A 31 18.72 -33.01 -17.40
C SER A 31 19.43 -31.84 -16.71
N ILE A 32 19.31 -31.73 -15.39
CA ILE A 32 20.05 -30.76 -14.57
C ILE A 32 21.44 -31.29 -14.21
N LYS A 33 21.52 -32.51 -13.64
CA LYS A 33 22.77 -33.08 -13.13
C LYS A 33 23.81 -33.39 -14.21
N GLU A 34 23.38 -33.68 -15.43
CA GLU A 34 24.26 -33.95 -16.57
C GLU A 34 24.79 -32.66 -17.23
N ARG A 35 24.59 -31.48 -16.64
CA ARG A 35 25.06 -30.18 -17.15
C ARG A 35 26.18 -29.62 -16.28
N ASP A 36 27.09 -28.87 -16.94
CA ASP A 36 28.23 -28.24 -16.29
C ASP A 36 27.75 -27.22 -15.25
N GLU A 37 28.24 -27.37 -14.01
CA GLU A 37 27.95 -26.47 -12.89
C GLU A 37 28.41 -25.03 -13.13
N LYS A 38 29.40 -24.83 -14.01
CA LYS A 38 29.92 -23.50 -14.35
C LYS A 38 29.05 -22.75 -15.36
N ARG A 39 28.11 -23.42 -16.04
CA ARG A 39 27.24 -22.82 -17.06
C ARG A 39 25.80 -22.76 -16.55
N PHE A 40 25.55 -21.88 -15.60
CA PHE A 40 24.22 -21.72 -15.01
C PHE A 40 23.31 -20.83 -15.87
N PHE A 41 22.01 -21.10 -15.82
CA PHE A 41 20.97 -20.19 -16.28
C PHE A 41 19.93 -20.09 -15.17
N ALA A 42 19.89 -18.95 -14.51
CA ALA A 42 19.08 -18.69 -13.34
C ALA A 42 17.63 -18.34 -13.74
N PHE A 43 16.69 -19.12 -13.23
CA PHE A 43 15.26 -18.98 -13.50
C PHE A 43 14.50 -18.84 -12.18
N PHE A 44 13.58 -17.87 -12.12
CA PHE A 44 12.68 -17.70 -10.99
C PHE A 44 11.22 -17.93 -11.43
N GLU A 45 10.52 -18.76 -10.66
CA GLU A 45 9.06 -18.96 -10.77
C GLU A 45 8.36 -18.00 -9.80
N GLY A 46 7.46 -17.15 -10.31
CA GLY A 46 6.55 -16.39 -9.46
C GLY A 46 5.66 -17.35 -8.66
N PRO A 47 5.62 -17.25 -7.32
CA PRO A 47 4.89 -18.21 -6.50
C PRO A 47 3.37 -18.04 -6.62
N PRO A 48 2.61 -19.06 -7.07
CA PRO A 48 1.16 -19.03 -6.97
C PRO A 48 0.67 -19.31 -5.54
N THR A 49 -0.60 -19.01 -5.26
CA THR A 49 -1.30 -19.46 -4.05
C THR A 49 -2.12 -20.73 -4.35
N ALA A 50 -2.01 -21.77 -3.53
CA ALA A 50 -2.74 -23.04 -3.69
C ALA A 50 -4.12 -23.06 -3.00
N ASN A 51 -4.65 -21.90 -2.60
CA ASN A 51 -6.00 -21.76 -2.05
C ASN A 51 -7.09 -21.69 -3.15
N GLY A 52 -6.71 -21.63 -4.43
CA GLY A 52 -7.62 -21.68 -5.57
C GLY A 52 -7.19 -22.73 -6.61
N ARG A 53 -8.14 -23.13 -7.47
CA ARG A 53 -7.87 -24.07 -8.57
C ARG A 53 -6.98 -23.46 -9.65
N PRO A 54 -6.09 -24.23 -10.29
CA PRO A 54 -5.35 -23.73 -11.44
C PRO A 54 -6.27 -23.41 -12.62
N GLY A 55 -6.17 -22.21 -13.19
CA GLY A 55 -6.82 -21.81 -14.45
C GLY A 55 -5.91 -21.85 -15.67
N ILE A 56 -6.50 -21.57 -16.85
CA ILE A 56 -5.80 -21.56 -18.15
C ILE A 56 -4.64 -20.55 -18.21
N HIS A 57 -4.77 -19.42 -17.50
CA HIS A 57 -3.72 -18.41 -17.42
C HIS A 57 -2.42 -18.96 -16.81
N HIS A 58 -2.51 -19.88 -15.84
CA HIS A 58 -1.34 -20.55 -15.29
C HIS A 58 -0.67 -21.48 -16.31
N VAL A 59 -1.45 -22.19 -17.12
CA VAL A 59 -0.93 -23.05 -18.18
C VAL A 59 -0.15 -22.23 -19.22
N ILE A 60 -0.72 -21.08 -19.62
CA ILE A 60 -0.07 -20.16 -20.58
C ILE A 60 1.26 -19.66 -20.03
N ALA A 61 1.28 -19.12 -18.79
CA ALA A 61 2.50 -18.62 -18.17
C ALA A 61 3.57 -19.73 -18.07
N ARG A 62 3.20 -20.92 -17.57
CA ARG A 62 4.12 -22.05 -17.40
C ARG A 62 4.64 -22.62 -18.70
N THR A 63 3.85 -22.57 -19.78
CA THR A 63 4.29 -23.05 -21.11
C THR A 63 5.48 -22.23 -21.61
N VAL A 64 5.43 -20.90 -21.49
CA VAL A 64 6.53 -20.02 -21.90
C VAL A 64 7.76 -20.27 -21.03
N LYS A 65 7.56 -20.36 -19.71
CA LYS A 65 8.64 -20.63 -18.74
C LYS A 65 9.36 -21.95 -19.03
N ASP A 66 8.61 -23.03 -19.23
CA ASP A 66 9.15 -24.34 -19.51
C ASP A 66 9.91 -24.37 -20.84
N ALA A 67 9.34 -23.78 -21.89
CA ALA A 67 9.94 -23.75 -23.23
C ALA A 67 11.31 -23.08 -23.22
N VAL A 68 11.44 -21.91 -22.58
CA VAL A 68 12.72 -21.20 -22.45
C VAL A 68 13.72 -22.01 -21.64
N CYS A 69 13.30 -22.57 -20.50
CA CYS A 69 14.19 -23.35 -19.66
C CYS A 69 14.69 -24.62 -20.37
N ARG A 70 13.82 -25.32 -21.12
CA ARG A 70 14.23 -26.49 -21.92
C ARG A 70 15.20 -26.11 -23.03
N LEU A 71 14.94 -25.02 -23.75
CA LEU A 71 15.84 -24.50 -24.78
C LEU A 71 17.23 -24.24 -24.20
N LYS A 72 17.32 -23.60 -23.03
CA LYS A 72 18.61 -23.33 -22.36
C LYS A 72 19.30 -24.62 -21.91
N THR A 73 18.56 -25.59 -21.38
CA THR A 73 19.11 -26.91 -21.07
C THR A 73 19.67 -27.63 -22.30
N MET A 74 19.03 -27.49 -23.47
CA MET A 74 19.51 -28.04 -24.75
C MET A 74 20.74 -27.31 -25.30
N GLN A 75 20.91 -26.02 -24.96
CA GLN A 75 22.11 -25.23 -25.28
C GLN A 75 23.29 -25.49 -24.32
N GLY A 76 23.14 -26.44 -23.39
CA GLY A 76 24.18 -26.87 -22.47
C GLY A 76 24.22 -26.12 -21.14
N TYR A 77 23.24 -25.26 -20.84
CA TYR A 77 23.14 -24.60 -19.54
C TYR A 77 22.51 -25.53 -18.50
N ARG A 78 22.99 -25.46 -17.26
CA ARG A 78 22.33 -26.01 -16.08
C ARG A 78 21.25 -25.04 -15.63
N VAL A 79 20.00 -25.49 -15.64
CA VAL A 79 18.83 -24.66 -15.30
C VAL A 79 18.12 -25.32 -14.12
N GLU A 80 18.38 -24.83 -12.91
CA GLU A 80 17.65 -25.28 -11.71
C GLU A 80 16.29 -24.58 -11.65
N ARG A 81 15.24 -25.35 -11.35
CA ARG A 81 13.86 -24.88 -11.41
C ARG A 81 13.17 -25.28 -10.13
N LYS A 82 12.96 -24.34 -9.24
CA LYS A 82 12.35 -24.53 -7.92
C LYS A 82 10.98 -23.90 -7.91
N ALA A 83 9.95 -24.66 -7.54
CA ALA A 83 8.62 -24.11 -7.33
C ALA A 83 8.55 -23.36 -6.00
N GLY A 84 7.49 -22.59 -5.81
CA GLY A 84 7.15 -22.10 -4.48
C GLY A 84 5.70 -21.69 -4.37
N TRP A 85 5.30 -21.36 -3.15
CA TRP A 85 3.92 -21.06 -2.81
C TRP A 85 3.86 -19.75 -2.03
N ASP A 86 3.05 -18.81 -2.54
CA ASP A 86 2.70 -17.60 -1.80
C ASP A 86 1.50 -17.93 -0.93
N THR A 87 1.77 -18.04 0.36
CA THR A 87 0.84 -18.57 1.36
C THR A 87 0.32 -17.52 2.33
N HIS A 88 0.67 -16.25 2.16
CA HIS A 88 0.31 -15.18 3.07
C HIS A 88 -0.69 -14.18 2.51
N GLY A 89 -1.22 -13.34 3.40
CA GLY A 89 -1.92 -12.12 3.03
C GLY A 89 -3.41 -12.29 2.77
N LEU A 90 -3.99 -11.19 2.31
CA LEU A 90 -5.43 -10.99 2.18
C LEU A 90 -6.15 -12.06 1.33
N PRO A 91 -5.60 -12.54 0.19
CA PRO A 91 -6.28 -13.56 -0.60
C PRO A 91 -6.56 -14.86 0.17
N VAL A 92 -5.68 -15.24 1.09
CA VAL A 92 -5.87 -16.44 1.92
C VAL A 92 -6.90 -16.18 3.01
N GLU A 93 -6.78 -15.05 3.70
CA GLU A 93 -7.70 -14.70 4.79
C GLU A 93 -9.14 -14.56 4.32
N ILE A 94 -9.39 -13.94 3.15
CA ILE A 94 -10.76 -13.76 2.61
C ILE A 94 -11.45 -15.10 2.38
N GLU A 95 -10.74 -16.10 1.85
CA GLU A 95 -11.34 -17.42 1.59
C GLU A 95 -11.68 -18.14 2.90
N VAL A 96 -10.84 -17.97 3.92
CA VAL A 96 -11.11 -18.51 5.26
C VAL A 96 -12.23 -17.76 5.97
N GLU A 97 -12.29 -16.43 5.86
CA GLU A 97 -13.37 -15.58 6.37
C GLU A 97 -14.71 -16.03 5.79
N LYS A 98 -14.79 -16.23 4.46
CA LYS A 98 -15.99 -16.77 3.79
C LYS A 98 -16.36 -18.16 4.28
N ALA A 99 -15.38 -19.07 4.39
CA ALA A 99 -15.63 -20.43 4.85
C ALA A 99 -16.12 -20.51 6.30
N LEU A 100 -15.71 -19.55 7.14
CA LEU A 100 -16.11 -19.44 8.54
C LEU A 100 -17.32 -18.53 8.76
N GLY A 101 -17.80 -17.83 7.72
CA GLY A 101 -18.90 -16.86 7.84
C GLY A 101 -18.53 -15.61 8.65
N LEU A 102 -17.26 -15.19 8.62
CA LEU A 102 -16.78 -13.99 9.29
C LEU A 102 -16.88 -12.80 8.32
N GLU A 103 -17.62 -11.76 8.72
CA GLU A 103 -17.87 -10.57 7.91
C GLU A 103 -17.10 -9.34 8.41
N LYS A 104 -16.74 -9.34 9.70
CA LYS A 104 -16.06 -8.23 10.38
C LYS A 104 -14.77 -8.70 11.04
N LYS A 105 -13.79 -7.80 11.08
CA LYS A 105 -12.48 -8.04 11.68
C LYS A 105 -12.57 -8.41 13.17
N ASP A 106 -13.49 -7.80 13.91
CA ASP A 106 -13.61 -8.04 15.36
C ASP A 106 -14.05 -9.46 15.68
N GLN A 107 -14.82 -10.10 14.79
CA GLN A 107 -15.25 -11.49 14.94
C GLN A 107 -14.06 -12.46 14.92
N ILE A 108 -12.91 -12.07 14.33
CA ILE A 108 -11.69 -12.87 14.35
C ILE A 108 -11.06 -12.87 15.75
N PHE A 109 -11.16 -11.76 16.49
CA PHE A 109 -10.71 -11.75 17.90
C PHE A 109 -11.59 -12.65 18.76
N ASP A 110 -12.91 -12.65 18.54
CA ASP A 110 -13.86 -13.53 19.24
C ASP A 110 -13.63 -15.01 18.89
N TYR A 111 -13.36 -15.31 17.61
CA TYR A 111 -13.02 -16.66 17.16
C TYR A 111 -11.66 -17.14 17.71
N GLY A 112 -10.72 -16.21 17.83
CA GLY A 112 -9.36 -16.40 18.29
C GLY A 112 -8.36 -16.40 17.13
N VAL A 113 -7.38 -15.49 17.18
CA VAL A 113 -6.35 -15.29 16.14
C VAL A 113 -5.55 -16.56 15.85
N ALA A 114 -5.17 -17.34 16.88
CA ALA A 114 -4.43 -18.59 16.69
C ALA A 114 -5.24 -19.62 15.87
N LYS A 115 -6.55 -19.76 16.16
CA LYS A 115 -7.43 -20.68 15.43
C LYS A 115 -7.65 -20.23 14.00
N PHE A 116 -7.80 -18.93 13.80
CA PHE A 116 -7.96 -18.34 12.47
C PHE A 116 -6.70 -18.55 11.60
N ASN A 117 -5.52 -18.27 12.14
CA ASN A 117 -4.26 -18.47 11.43
C ASN A 117 -3.97 -19.95 11.16
N ALA A 118 -4.35 -20.86 12.07
CA ALA A 118 -4.29 -22.30 11.80
C ALA A 118 -5.17 -22.70 10.60
N LYS A 119 -6.38 -22.14 10.48
CA LYS A 119 -7.25 -22.35 9.32
C LYS A 119 -6.68 -21.78 8.03
N CYS A 120 -6.01 -20.63 8.09
CA CYS A 120 -5.28 -20.07 6.94
C CYS A 120 -4.13 -21.00 6.50
N LYS A 121 -3.35 -21.51 7.46
CA LYS A 121 -2.27 -22.47 7.18
C LYS A 121 -2.77 -23.78 6.58
N GLU A 122 -3.97 -24.24 6.96
CA GLU A 122 -4.63 -25.39 6.35
C GLU A 122 -5.14 -25.08 4.94
N SER A 123 -5.77 -23.92 4.73
CA SER A 123 -6.48 -23.60 3.50
C SER A 123 -5.56 -23.44 2.28
N VAL A 124 -4.31 -22.99 2.48
CA VAL A 124 -3.34 -22.82 1.40
C VAL A 124 -2.94 -24.11 0.70
N TRP A 125 -3.26 -25.28 1.27
CA TRP A 125 -2.97 -26.58 0.69
C TRP A 125 -4.17 -27.25 0.02
N SER A 126 -5.35 -26.62 0.07
CA SER A 126 -6.62 -27.22 -0.37
C SER A 126 -6.58 -27.75 -1.80
N TYR A 127 -5.91 -27.04 -2.71
CA TYR A 127 -5.83 -27.41 -4.12
C TYR A 127 -4.45 -27.91 -4.56
N LYS A 128 -3.53 -28.20 -3.63
CA LYS A 128 -2.16 -28.63 -3.96
C LYS A 128 -2.14 -29.83 -4.90
N THR A 129 -3.03 -30.79 -4.67
CA THR A 129 -3.12 -32.01 -5.49
C THR A 129 -3.52 -31.70 -6.93
N GLU A 130 -4.51 -30.82 -7.17
CA GLU A 130 -4.87 -30.44 -8.54
C GLU A 130 -3.77 -29.61 -9.21
N TRP A 131 -3.07 -28.76 -8.46
CA TRP A 131 -1.92 -28.03 -8.97
C TRP A 131 -0.78 -28.96 -9.39
N ASP A 132 -0.41 -29.92 -8.55
CA ASP A 132 0.64 -30.89 -8.85
C ASP A 132 0.24 -31.76 -10.06
N ALA A 133 -1.03 -32.16 -10.14
CA ALA A 133 -1.57 -32.91 -11.28
C ALA A 133 -1.49 -32.10 -12.59
N MET A 134 -1.96 -30.85 -12.57
CA MET A 134 -1.89 -29.95 -13.73
C MET A 134 -0.44 -29.71 -14.15
N THR A 135 0.46 -29.44 -13.20
CA THR A 135 1.89 -29.21 -13.45
C THR A 135 2.53 -30.36 -14.20
N ARG A 136 2.29 -31.59 -13.73
CA ARG A 136 2.79 -32.81 -14.37
C ARG A 136 2.14 -33.04 -15.74
N GLN A 137 0.83 -32.83 -15.83
CA GLN A 137 0.06 -33.07 -17.05
C GLN A 137 0.51 -32.18 -18.22
N ILE A 138 0.79 -30.90 -17.97
CA ILE A 138 1.28 -29.98 -19.01
C ILE A 138 2.77 -30.17 -19.33
N GLY A 139 3.45 -31.10 -18.63
CA GLY A 139 4.87 -31.36 -18.81
C GLY A 139 5.79 -30.26 -18.26
N TYR A 140 5.31 -29.40 -17.35
CA TYR A 140 6.13 -28.34 -16.77
C TYR A 140 7.14 -28.94 -15.77
N TRP A 141 8.41 -28.98 -16.16
CA TRP A 141 9.46 -29.54 -15.32
C TRP A 141 9.93 -28.51 -14.29
N VAL A 142 9.59 -28.75 -13.03
CA VAL A 142 9.95 -27.94 -11.87
C VAL A 142 10.02 -28.83 -10.62
N ASP A 143 10.88 -28.51 -9.66
CA ASP A 143 10.95 -29.21 -8.38
C ASP A 143 9.72 -28.90 -7.51
N LEU A 144 8.85 -29.91 -7.37
CA LEU A 144 7.68 -29.91 -6.50
C LEU A 144 7.91 -30.63 -5.16
N GLU A 145 9.06 -31.29 -5.00
CA GLU A 145 9.42 -32.01 -3.77
C GLU A 145 9.96 -31.04 -2.72
N ASN A 146 10.76 -30.04 -3.15
CA ASN A 146 11.36 -29.04 -2.28
C ASN A 146 10.94 -27.60 -2.64
N PRO A 147 9.63 -27.26 -2.69
CA PRO A 147 9.21 -25.90 -2.97
C PRO A 147 9.57 -24.98 -1.80
N TYR A 148 9.85 -23.71 -2.07
CA TYR A 148 9.87 -22.70 -1.00
C TYR A 148 8.42 -22.33 -0.60
N ILE A 149 8.21 -21.96 0.66
CA ILE A 149 6.88 -21.68 1.21
C ILE A 149 6.99 -20.42 2.06
N THR A 150 6.21 -19.39 1.74
CA THR A 150 6.38 -18.07 2.37
C THR A 150 6.10 -18.04 3.88
N TYR A 151 5.23 -18.93 4.39
CA TYR A 151 4.99 -19.03 5.84
C TYR A 151 6.10 -19.77 6.61
N THR A 152 7.11 -20.36 5.98
CA THR A 152 8.15 -21.07 6.77
C THR A 152 8.99 -20.08 7.59
N ASN A 153 9.43 -20.48 8.79
CA ASN A 153 10.19 -19.59 9.67
C ASN A 153 11.49 -19.13 9.00
N GLU A 154 12.15 -19.99 8.25
CA GLU A 154 13.37 -19.71 7.49
C GLU A 154 13.13 -18.62 6.42
N TYR A 155 11.98 -18.68 5.76
CA TYR A 155 11.57 -17.66 4.78
C TYR A 155 11.30 -16.33 5.49
N ILE A 156 10.50 -16.36 6.57
CA ILE A 156 10.16 -15.18 7.37
C ILE A 156 11.41 -14.52 7.97
N GLU A 157 12.36 -15.30 8.48
CA GLU A 157 13.61 -14.80 9.06
C GLU A 157 14.46 -14.08 8.00
N SER A 158 14.51 -14.61 6.78
CA SER A 158 15.17 -13.93 5.65
C SER A 158 14.48 -12.61 5.31
N VAL A 159 13.14 -12.58 5.34
CA VAL A 159 12.35 -11.35 5.15
C VAL A 159 12.65 -10.35 6.27
N TRP A 160 12.76 -10.80 7.52
CA TRP A 160 13.15 -9.96 8.66
C TRP A 160 14.55 -9.39 8.50
N TRP A 161 15.51 -10.17 8.01
CA TRP A 161 16.83 -9.67 7.68
C TRP A 161 16.78 -8.54 6.64
N ILE A 162 16.00 -8.70 5.56
CA ILE A 162 15.82 -7.66 4.54
C ILE A 162 15.24 -6.39 5.20
N LEU A 163 14.19 -6.53 6.01
CA LEU A 163 13.54 -5.42 6.71
C LEU A 163 14.51 -4.72 7.68
N LYS A 164 15.34 -5.48 8.41
CA LYS A 164 16.41 -4.93 9.27
C LYS A 164 17.42 -4.15 8.46
N GLU A 165 17.79 -4.60 7.25
CA GLU A 165 18.70 -3.85 6.39
C GLU A 165 18.09 -2.54 5.87
N PHE A 166 16.79 -2.52 5.54
CA PHE A 166 16.08 -1.27 5.25
C PHE A 166 16.01 -0.35 6.48
N TRP A 167 15.76 -0.92 7.67
CA TRP A 167 15.74 -0.20 8.94
C TRP A 167 17.10 0.46 9.25
N ARG A 168 18.20 -0.29 9.14
CA ARG A 168 19.57 0.21 9.38
C ARG A 168 19.94 1.37 8.44
N LYS A 169 19.41 1.37 7.22
CA LYS A 169 19.59 2.44 6.23
C LYS A 169 18.64 3.62 6.43
N GLY A 170 17.78 3.60 7.45
CA GLY A 170 16.80 4.66 7.72
C GLY A 170 15.71 4.78 6.64
N LEU A 171 15.42 3.67 5.95
CA LEU A 171 14.45 3.63 4.85
C LEU A 171 13.05 3.23 5.31
N ILE A 172 12.94 2.57 6.46
CA ILE A 172 11.64 2.30 7.10
C ILE A 172 11.29 3.46 8.01
N TYR A 173 10.10 4.01 7.87
CA TYR A 173 9.59 5.06 8.74
C TYR A 173 8.08 4.91 8.93
N GLN A 174 7.56 5.50 10.01
CA GLN A 174 6.13 5.58 10.25
C GLN A 174 5.59 6.86 9.61
N GLY A 175 4.62 6.70 8.72
CA GLY A 175 3.88 7.79 8.07
C GLY A 175 2.38 7.61 8.26
N HIS A 176 1.61 8.40 7.53
CA HIS A 176 0.17 8.24 7.44
C HIS A 176 -0.19 7.86 6.00
N LYS A 177 -1.09 6.90 5.87
CA LYS A 177 -1.74 6.58 4.61
C LYS A 177 -3.13 7.17 4.62
N ILE A 178 -3.45 7.96 3.61
CA ILE A 178 -4.82 8.42 3.42
C ILE A 178 -5.56 7.31 2.67
N LEU A 179 -6.57 6.73 3.32
CA LEU A 179 -7.38 5.67 2.74
C LEU A 179 -8.85 6.03 2.80
N PRO A 180 -9.65 5.62 1.80
CA PRO A 180 -11.08 5.51 1.96
C PRO A 180 -11.40 4.63 3.17
N TYR A 181 -12.20 5.15 4.08
CA TYR A 181 -12.47 4.56 5.37
C TYR A 181 -13.97 4.63 5.66
N CYS A 182 -14.55 3.50 6.05
CA CYS A 182 -15.94 3.45 6.48
C CYS A 182 -15.99 3.68 7.99
N PRO A 183 -16.55 4.82 8.45
CA PRO A 183 -16.67 5.13 9.88
C PRO A 183 -17.66 4.21 10.60
N HIS A 184 -18.65 3.65 9.91
CA HIS A 184 -19.61 2.72 10.50
C HIS A 184 -19.04 1.30 10.68
N CYS A 185 -18.22 0.85 9.75
CA CYS A 185 -17.55 -0.46 9.82
C CYS A 185 -16.18 -0.40 10.50
N GLU A 186 -15.71 0.80 10.82
CA GLU A 186 -14.40 1.10 11.40
C GLU A 186 -13.22 0.46 10.66
N THR A 187 -13.28 0.45 9.32
CA THR A 187 -12.29 -0.22 8.47
C THR A 187 -11.96 0.59 7.23
N PRO A 188 -10.68 0.59 6.78
CA PRO A 188 -10.34 1.08 5.45
C PRO A 188 -10.92 0.16 4.36
N LEU A 189 -11.07 0.71 3.15
CA LEU A 189 -11.51 0.01 1.95
C LEU A 189 -10.44 0.09 0.86
N SER A 190 -10.42 -0.92 0.00
CA SER A 190 -9.64 -0.92 -1.23
C SER A 190 -10.27 -0.07 -2.34
N SER A 191 -9.49 0.32 -3.33
CA SER A 191 -10.00 1.05 -4.52
C SER A 191 -11.10 0.29 -5.25
N HIS A 192 -10.99 -1.04 -5.34
CA HIS A 192 -12.02 -1.89 -5.94
C HIS A 192 -13.34 -1.84 -5.15
N GLU A 193 -13.28 -1.95 -3.82
CA GLU A 193 -14.47 -1.85 -2.97
C GLU A 193 -15.12 -0.46 -3.03
N VAL A 194 -14.32 0.61 -3.15
CA VAL A 194 -14.81 1.98 -3.28
C VAL A 194 -15.50 2.20 -4.62
N SER A 195 -14.95 1.65 -5.71
CA SER A 195 -15.52 1.79 -7.06
C SER A 195 -16.94 1.21 -7.20
N GLN A 196 -17.34 0.30 -6.33
CA GLN A 196 -18.66 -0.34 -6.35
C GLN A 196 -19.75 0.49 -5.66
N GLY A 197 -19.39 1.49 -4.86
CA GLY A 197 -20.32 2.24 -3.99
C GLY A 197 -20.46 3.72 -4.33
N TYR A 198 -20.22 4.14 -5.57
CA TYR A 198 -20.41 5.54 -5.95
C TYR A 198 -21.89 5.88 -6.11
N GLU A 199 -22.33 6.93 -5.42
CA GLU A 199 -23.70 7.44 -5.47
C GLU A 199 -23.70 8.94 -5.74
N GLU A 200 -24.74 9.44 -6.42
CA GLU A 200 -24.95 10.87 -6.57
C GLU A 200 -25.52 11.45 -5.28
N VAL A 201 -24.79 12.35 -4.65
CA VAL A 201 -25.21 13.02 -3.40
C VAL A 201 -25.21 14.53 -3.55
N LYS A 202 -26.05 15.17 -2.72
CA LYS A 202 -26.09 16.62 -2.57
C LYS A 202 -25.24 17.03 -1.39
N ASP A 203 -24.02 17.48 -1.66
CA ASP A 203 -23.12 18.00 -0.64
C ASP A 203 -23.17 19.55 -0.60
N PRO A 204 -22.88 20.14 0.57
CA PRO A 204 -22.74 21.59 0.69
C PRO A 204 -21.49 22.06 -0.06
N SER A 205 -21.66 22.97 -1.01
CA SER A 205 -20.57 23.72 -1.64
C SER A 205 -20.43 25.06 -0.93
N VAL A 206 -19.29 25.31 -0.29
CA VAL A 206 -19.09 26.53 0.52
C VAL A 206 -17.86 27.30 0.08
N PHE A 207 -18.01 28.63 0.07
CA PHE A 207 -16.94 29.58 -0.14
C PHE A 207 -16.69 30.31 1.18
N VAL A 208 -15.49 30.20 1.71
CA VAL A 208 -15.08 30.73 3.01
C VAL A 208 -13.93 31.72 2.86
N LYS A 209 -13.93 32.76 3.71
CA LYS A 209 -12.95 33.85 3.71
C LYS A 209 -11.83 33.56 4.71
N ALA A 210 -10.65 33.22 4.23
CA ALA A 210 -9.45 33.13 5.07
C ALA A 210 -8.81 34.52 5.19
N ARG A 211 -8.99 35.19 6.33
CA ARG A 211 -8.54 36.57 6.54
C ARG A 211 -7.02 36.64 6.56
N LEU A 212 -6.44 37.48 5.71
CA LEU A 212 -5.00 37.67 5.63
C LEU A 212 -4.49 38.38 6.90
N LYS A 213 -3.37 37.92 7.47
CA LYS A 213 -2.71 38.63 8.58
C LYS A 213 -1.88 39.78 8.02
N GLY A 214 -1.94 40.93 8.69
CA GLY A 214 -1.15 42.11 8.33
C GLY A 214 -1.81 43.03 7.30
N GLU A 215 -2.92 42.63 6.69
CA GLU A 215 -3.70 43.51 5.81
C GLU A 215 -5.18 43.47 6.19
N GLU A 216 -5.69 44.60 6.69
CA GLU A 216 -7.09 44.70 7.09
C GLU A 216 -8.02 44.52 5.88
N ASN A 217 -9.17 43.90 6.16
CA ASN A 217 -10.25 43.74 5.18
C ASN A 217 -9.83 43.03 3.89
N THR A 218 -8.82 42.15 3.96
CA THR A 218 -8.35 41.32 2.84
C THR A 218 -8.45 39.85 3.22
N SER A 219 -9.02 39.01 2.35
CA SER A 219 -9.16 37.58 2.58
C SER A 219 -8.88 36.77 1.31
N PHE A 220 -8.32 35.57 1.47
CA PHE A 220 -8.35 34.55 0.43
C PHE A 220 -9.74 33.94 0.38
N LEU A 221 -10.29 33.81 -0.82
CA LEU A 221 -11.54 33.11 -1.03
C LEU A 221 -11.22 31.63 -1.29
N VAL A 222 -11.74 30.75 -0.44
CA VAL A 222 -11.42 29.32 -0.45
C VAL A 222 -12.70 28.52 -0.63
N TRP A 223 -12.64 27.48 -1.46
CA TRP A 223 -13.79 26.63 -1.75
C TRP A 223 -13.61 25.22 -1.18
N THR A 224 -14.69 24.63 -0.66
CA THR A 224 -14.72 23.22 -0.27
C THR A 224 -16.13 22.64 -0.37
N THR A 225 -16.22 21.34 -0.64
CA THR A 225 -17.45 20.53 -0.56
C THR A 225 -17.56 19.75 0.76
N THR A 226 -16.55 19.86 1.64
CA THR A 226 -16.46 19.14 2.92
C THR A 226 -16.20 20.11 4.08
N PRO A 227 -17.19 20.93 4.49
CA PRO A 227 -17.00 21.94 5.54
C PRO A 227 -16.41 21.41 6.85
N TRP A 228 -16.74 20.17 7.24
CA TRP A 228 -16.19 19.49 8.41
C TRP A 228 -14.66 19.37 8.42
N THR A 229 -14.00 19.35 7.26
CA THR A 229 -12.52 19.29 7.17
C THR A 229 -11.84 20.62 7.49
N LEU A 230 -12.58 21.75 7.48
CA LEU A 230 -12.02 23.08 7.80
C LEU A 230 -11.48 23.18 9.23
N LEU A 231 -11.97 22.32 10.14
CA LEU A 231 -11.44 22.22 11.51
C LEU A 231 -10.03 21.64 11.57
N SER A 232 -9.59 20.99 10.49
CA SER A 232 -8.28 20.36 10.34
C SER A 232 -7.40 21.08 9.33
N ASN A 233 -7.81 22.29 8.93
CA ASN A 233 -7.04 23.13 8.02
C ASN A 233 -5.73 23.57 8.68
N VAL A 234 -4.63 23.52 7.93
CA VAL A 234 -3.29 23.95 8.38
C VAL A 234 -2.55 24.82 7.37
N ALA A 235 -2.98 24.85 6.10
CA ALA A 235 -2.40 25.71 5.07
C ALA A 235 -3.43 26.01 3.95
N LEU A 236 -3.08 26.90 3.03
CA LEU A 236 -3.78 27.08 1.75
C LEU A 236 -2.81 26.81 0.61
N ALA A 237 -3.21 25.99 -0.37
CA ALA A 237 -2.41 25.75 -1.57
C ALA A 237 -2.86 26.63 -2.73
N LEU A 238 -1.87 27.18 -3.45
CA LEU A 238 -2.05 27.96 -4.66
C LEU A 238 -1.09 27.45 -5.74
N ASN A 239 -1.54 27.45 -6.99
CA ASN A 239 -0.69 27.05 -8.09
C ASN A 239 0.33 28.17 -8.40
N PRO A 240 1.65 27.90 -8.38
CA PRO A 240 2.67 28.93 -8.52
C PRO A 240 2.66 29.63 -9.89
N GLU A 241 2.11 29.00 -10.93
CA GLU A 241 2.11 29.51 -12.30
C GLU A 241 0.79 30.22 -12.68
N VAL A 242 -0.26 30.05 -11.87
CA VAL A 242 -1.58 30.63 -12.12
C VAL A 242 -1.61 32.11 -11.74
N GLU A 243 -2.35 32.91 -12.50
CA GLU A 243 -2.61 34.31 -12.19
C GLU A 243 -3.76 34.46 -11.17
N TYR A 244 -3.48 35.18 -10.08
CA TYR A 244 -4.42 35.53 -9.03
C TYR A 244 -4.71 37.02 -9.03
N VAL A 245 -5.91 37.38 -8.59
CA VAL A 245 -6.36 38.77 -8.53
C VAL A 245 -6.86 39.12 -7.15
N LYS A 246 -6.49 40.32 -6.69
CA LYS A 246 -7.11 40.98 -5.55
C LYS A 246 -8.20 41.89 -6.08
N VAL A 247 -9.44 41.67 -5.66
CA VAL A 247 -10.60 42.47 -6.05
C VAL A 247 -11.24 43.15 -4.87
N LEU A 248 -11.75 44.37 -5.07
CA LEU A 248 -12.67 45.03 -4.16
C LEU A 248 -14.09 44.60 -4.53
N HIS A 249 -14.78 43.94 -3.61
CA HIS A 249 -16.13 43.41 -3.80
C HIS A 249 -16.93 43.58 -2.50
N ASN A 250 -18.11 44.20 -2.58
CA ASN A 250 -18.96 44.50 -1.42
C ASN A 250 -18.23 45.22 -0.26
N GLY A 251 -17.25 46.07 -0.58
CA GLY A 251 -16.46 46.81 0.40
C GLY A 251 -15.37 46.00 1.10
N GLU A 252 -15.13 44.74 0.73
CA GLU A 252 -14.03 43.90 1.22
C GLU A 252 -13.08 43.54 0.07
N HIS A 253 -11.81 43.22 0.38
CA HIS A 253 -10.89 42.69 -0.62
C HIS A 253 -10.84 41.16 -0.60
N LEU A 254 -11.01 40.54 -1.76
CA LEU A 254 -10.95 39.09 -1.95
C LEU A 254 -9.82 38.72 -2.91
N ILE A 255 -9.09 37.64 -2.59
CA ILE A 255 -8.06 37.06 -3.44
C ILE A 255 -8.56 35.71 -3.96
N LEU A 256 -8.53 35.51 -5.27
CA LEU A 256 -8.95 34.30 -5.98
C LEU A 256 -8.24 34.21 -7.34
N ALA A 257 -8.27 33.04 -7.99
CA ALA A 257 -7.72 32.88 -9.32
C ALA A 257 -8.48 33.75 -10.33
N ARG A 258 -7.76 34.37 -11.29
CA ARG A 258 -8.35 35.28 -12.28
C ARG A 258 -9.45 34.62 -13.10
N GLU A 259 -9.25 33.35 -13.47
CA GLU A 259 -10.21 32.56 -14.22
C GLU A 259 -11.49 32.24 -13.42
N ARG A 260 -11.43 32.34 -12.09
CA ARG A 260 -12.57 32.10 -11.16
C ARG A 260 -13.29 33.39 -10.76
N LEU A 261 -13.04 34.52 -11.41
CA LEU A 261 -13.79 35.76 -11.17
C LEU A 261 -15.31 35.60 -11.34
N GLY A 262 -15.75 34.62 -12.15
CA GLY A 262 -17.16 34.28 -12.33
C GLY A 262 -17.86 33.79 -11.05
N GLU A 263 -17.11 33.36 -10.03
CA GLU A 263 -17.68 32.95 -8.73
C GLU A 263 -18.16 34.13 -7.88
N LEU A 264 -17.76 35.35 -8.22
CA LEU A 264 -18.17 36.56 -7.50
C LEU A 264 -19.49 37.08 -8.05
N HIS A 265 -20.52 37.08 -7.21
CA HIS A 265 -21.85 37.57 -7.58
C HIS A 265 -21.96 39.07 -7.30
N GLY A 266 -21.96 39.90 -8.35
CA GLY A 266 -22.16 41.34 -8.27
C GLY A 266 -20.99 42.15 -8.84
N GLU A 267 -20.96 43.44 -8.56
CA GLU A 267 -19.88 44.31 -9.05
C GLU A 267 -18.57 44.08 -8.29
N TYR A 268 -17.46 44.07 -9.03
CA TYR A 268 -16.12 43.99 -8.46
C TYR A 268 -15.17 44.89 -9.23
N THR A 269 -14.11 45.34 -8.56
CA THR A 269 -13.01 46.09 -9.20
C THR A 269 -11.70 45.37 -8.93
N ILE A 270 -10.94 45.06 -9.97
CA ILE A 270 -9.60 44.47 -9.82
C ILE A 270 -8.65 45.55 -9.30
N VAL A 271 -8.07 45.31 -8.13
CA VAL A 271 -7.14 46.23 -7.45
C VAL A 271 -5.69 45.85 -7.73
N LYS A 272 -5.40 44.55 -7.84
CA LYS A 272 -4.05 44.03 -8.09
C LYS A 272 -4.08 42.68 -8.81
N GLN A 273 -3.12 42.45 -9.70
CA GLN A 273 -2.81 41.15 -10.31
C GLN A 273 -1.50 40.63 -9.74
N MET A 274 -1.42 39.33 -9.48
CA MET A 274 -0.29 38.66 -8.83
C MET A 274 -0.15 37.26 -9.44
N VAL A 275 1.06 36.71 -9.45
CA VAL A 275 1.26 35.29 -9.80
C VAL A 275 1.22 34.48 -8.51
N GLY A 276 0.81 33.21 -8.56
CA GLY A 276 0.71 32.36 -7.37
C GLY A 276 2.00 32.26 -6.56
N ALA A 277 3.16 32.31 -7.24
CA ALA A 277 4.47 32.39 -6.59
C ALA A 277 4.66 33.64 -5.70
N ASP A 278 4.02 34.77 -6.02
CA ASP A 278 4.08 35.99 -5.20
C ASP A 278 3.26 35.86 -3.91
N LEU A 279 2.37 34.87 -3.84
CA LEU A 279 1.46 34.62 -2.72
C LEU A 279 1.97 33.53 -1.79
N GLU A 280 3.22 33.06 -1.92
CA GLU A 280 3.81 32.07 -1.04
C GLU A 280 4.12 32.65 0.37
N ASN A 281 3.99 31.83 1.42
CA ASN A 281 4.30 32.17 2.81
C ASN A 281 3.49 33.34 3.41
N MET A 282 2.34 33.69 2.83
CA MET A 282 1.42 34.68 3.39
C MET A 282 0.60 34.05 4.52
N GLU A 283 0.65 34.64 5.71
CA GLU A 283 -0.09 34.12 6.87
C GLU A 283 -1.56 34.57 6.86
N TYR A 284 -2.45 33.69 7.29
CA TYR A 284 -3.87 33.96 7.45
C TYR A 284 -4.38 33.57 8.84
N GLN A 285 -5.56 34.06 9.22
CA GLN A 285 -6.23 33.67 10.45
C GLN A 285 -6.91 32.32 10.28
N PRO A 286 -6.73 31.37 11.22
CA PRO A 286 -7.34 30.05 11.10
C PRO A 286 -8.87 30.13 11.09
N PHE A 287 -9.52 29.21 10.37
CA PHE A 287 -10.98 29.12 10.39
C PHE A 287 -11.49 28.76 11.79
N PHE A 288 -10.79 27.86 12.48
CA PHE A 288 -11.08 27.39 13.83
C PHE A 288 -9.80 27.22 14.64
N ASP A 289 -9.88 27.42 15.96
CA ASP A 289 -8.76 27.48 16.91
C ASP A 289 -8.92 26.47 18.07
N PHE A 290 -9.70 25.40 17.87
CA PHE A 290 -9.93 24.37 18.89
C PHE A 290 -8.67 23.55 19.24
N ILE A 291 -7.73 23.43 18.30
CA ILE A 291 -6.52 22.64 18.45
C ILE A 291 -5.33 23.51 18.08
N GLU A 292 -4.39 23.63 19.01
CA GLU A 292 -3.14 24.32 18.76
C GLU A 292 -2.19 23.39 17.99
N PRO A 293 -1.69 23.80 16.81
CA PRO A 293 -0.79 22.97 16.02
C PRO A 293 0.60 22.89 16.68
N GLU A 294 1.22 21.71 16.64
CA GLU A 294 2.58 21.49 17.17
C GLU A 294 3.69 22.16 16.34
N LYS A 295 3.36 22.58 15.11
CA LYS A 295 4.29 23.15 14.12
C LYS A 295 3.71 24.43 13.52
N LYS A 296 4.53 25.15 12.74
CA LYS A 296 4.06 26.33 11.99
C LYS A 296 2.90 25.92 11.06
N ALA A 297 1.82 26.69 11.10
CA ALA A 297 0.62 26.49 10.30
C ALA A 297 0.00 27.85 9.90
N TYR A 298 -1.06 27.78 9.11
CA TYR A 298 -1.89 28.90 8.65
C TYR A 298 -1.13 29.89 7.76
N TYR A 299 -0.44 29.35 6.77
CA TYR A 299 0.19 30.12 5.69
C TYR A 299 -0.07 29.47 4.32
N THR A 300 0.16 30.23 3.27
CA THR A 300 0.00 29.79 1.89
C THR A 300 1.24 29.02 1.40
N VAL A 301 1.02 27.98 0.61
CA VAL A 301 2.06 27.10 0.04
C VAL A 301 1.84 26.89 -1.47
N PRO A 302 2.92 26.74 -2.26
CA PRO A 302 2.80 26.33 -3.65
C PRO A 302 2.29 24.88 -3.79
N GLY A 303 1.23 24.69 -4.58
CA GLY A 303 0.66 23.39 -4.94
C GLY A 303 0.28 23.33 -6.42
N ASP A 304 1.02 22.53 -7.19
CA ASP A 304 0.85 22.32 -8.64
C ASP A 304 -0.42 21.56 -9.01
N PHE A 305 -0.95 20.73 -8.10
CA PHE A 305 -2.23 20.05 -8.28
C PHE A 305 -3.45 20.98 -8.29
N VAL A 306 -3.30 22.23 -7.84
CA VAL A 306 -4.41 23.19 -7.78
C VAL A 306 -4.79 23.62 -9.19
N THR A 307 -6.05 23.35 -9.55
CA THR A 307 -6.63 23.73 -10.85
C THR A 307 -7.50 24.99 -10.74
N THR A 308 -7.80 25.58 -11.91
CA THR A 308 -8.73 26.71 -12.05
C THR A 308 -10.06 26.31 -12.70
N THR A 309 -10.34 25.00 -12.77
CA THR A 309 -11.60 24.47 -13.35
C THR A 309 -12.78 24.61 -12.41
N ASP A 310 -12.54 24.55 -11.10
CA ASP A 310 -13.58 24.53 -10.07
C ASP A 310 -13.17 25.35 -8.83
N GLY A 311 -14.16 25.76 -8.05
CA GLY A 311 -13.93 26.54 -6.82
C GLY A 311 -13.35 27.92 -7.08
N SER A 312 -12.41 28.36 -6.24
CA SER A 312 -11.77 29.69 -6.29
C SER A 312 -10.35 29.68 -6.83
N GLY A 313 -9.79 28.50 -7.15
CA GLY A 313 -8.37 28.32 -7.44
C GLY A 313 -7.45 28.42 -6.21
N ILE A 314 -8.01 28.38 -5.00
CA ILE A 314 -7.28 28.28 -3.73
C ILE A 314 -7.86 27.13 -2.93
N VAL A 315 -7.03 26.17 -2.56
CA VAL A 315 -7.43 24.93 -1.89
C VAL A 315 -7.06 24.98 -0.41
N HIS A 316 -7.99 24.62 0.47
CA HIS A 316 -7.67 24.45 1.89
C HIS A 316 -6.97 23.11 2.11
N ILE A 317 -5.92 23.09 2.93
CA ILE A 317 -5.10 21.89 3.16
C ILE A 317 -5.39 21.32 4.54
N ALA A 318 -5.89 20.08 4.56
CA ALA A 318 -6.16 19.26 5.73
C ALA A 318 -5.47 17.88 5.59
N PRO A 319 -4.18 17.76 5.97
CA PRO A 319 -3.34 16.59 5.68
C PRO A 319 -3.85 15.25 6.22
N ALA A 320 -4.79 15.26 7.16
CA ALA A 320 -5.38 14.04 7.70
C ALA A 320 -6.49 13.43 6.83
N PHE A 321 -6.98 14.15 5.82
CA PHE A 321 -8.21 13.80 5.09
C PHE A 321 -8.09 13.89 3.56
N GLY A 322 -6.90 14.19 3.01
CA GLY A 322 -6.65 14.25 1.56
C GLY A 322 -5.23 13.78 1.23
N GLU A 323 -5.07 13.02 0.14
CA GLU A 323 -3.74 12.50 -0.25
C GLU A 323 -2.82 13.64 -0.74
N ASP A 324 -3.30 14.52 -1.62
CA ASP A 324 -2.52 15.68 -2.08
C ASP A 324 -2.17 16.63 -0.92
N ASP A 325 -3.13 16.85 -0.01
CA ASP A 325 -2.94 17.59 1.24
C ASP A 325 -1.85 16.97 2.11
N TYR A 326 -1.82 15.64 2.20
CA TYR A 326 -0.81 14.90 2.96
C TYR A 326 0.58 15.04 2.32
N GLN A 327 0.68 14.93 0.99
CA GLN A 327 1.95 15.09 0.28
C GLN A 327 2.50 16.52 0.41
N ILE A 328 1.66 17.55 0.28
CA ILE A 328 2.05 18.94 0.60
C ILE A 328 2.45 19.06 2.07
N GLY A 329 1.71 18.43 2.97
CA GLY A 329 2.01 18.42 4.39
C GLY A 329 3.39 17.85 4.69
N LEU A 330 3.79 16.77 4.03
CA LEU A 330 5.14 16.21 4.11
C LEU A 330 6.20 17.16 3.52
N LYS A 331 5.93 17.77 2.37
CA LYS A 331 6.87 18.65 1.65
C LYS A 331 7.23 19.90 2.46
N TYR A 332 6.25 20.52 3.11
CA TYR A 332 6.42 21.77 3.86
C TYR A 332 6.45 21.58 5.39
N ASP A 333 6.56 20.32 5.86
CA ASP A 333 6.57 19.95 7.28
C ASP A 333 5.37 20.49 8.10
N LEU A 334 4.17 20.44 7.49
CA LEU A 334 2.93 20.89 8.12
C LEU A 334 2.46 19.94 9.24
N PRO A 335 1.75 20.44 10.26
CA PRO A 335 1.14 19.61 11.28
C PRO A 335 -0.04 18.81 10.71
N ILE A 336 -0.32 17.64 11.31
CA ILE A 336 -1.46 16.79 10.95
C ILE A 336 -2.49 16.90 12.07
N LEU A 337 -3.61 17.57 11.80
CA LEU A 337 -4.73 17.70 12.72
C LEU A 337 -5.80 16.66 12.34
N GLN A 338 -6.11 15.74 13.25
CA GLN A 338 -7.10 14.69 13.02
C GLN A 338 -8.09 14.57 14.20
N PRO A 339 -8.97 15.55 14.40
CA PRO A 339 -9.94 15.57 15.49
C PRO A 339 -11.18 14.69 15.22
N VAL A 340 -10.97 13.57 14.54
CA VAL A 340 -12.03 12.65 14.14
C VAL A 340 -11.63 11.25 14.57
N ASP A 341 -12.46 10.60 15.39
CA ASP A 341 -12.20 9.25 15.87
C ASP A 341 -12.48 8.19 14.78
N LYS A 342 -12.24 6.92 15.14
CA LYS A 342 -12.46 5.77 14.26
C LYS A 342 -13.92 5.58 13.86
N SER A 343 -14.88 6.11 14.61
CA SER A 343 -16.30 6.05 14.27
C SER A 343 -16.74 7.25 13.41
N GLY A 344 -15.79 8.06 12.92
CA GLY A 344 -16.07 9.25 12.11
C GLY A 344 -16.70 10.39 12.89
N LYS A 345 -16.55 10.41 14.22
CA LYS A 345 -17.12 11.44 15.09
C LYS A 345 -16.04 12.41 15.56
N PHE A 346 -16.42 13.66 15.78
CA PHE A 346 -15.51 14.64 16.32
C PHE A 346 -15.07 14.28 17.74
N THR A 347 -13.78 14.44 18.03
CA THR A 347 -13.20 14.19 19.35
C THR A 347 -13.60 15.29 20.34
N LYS A 348 -13.26 15.11 21.63
CA LYS A 348 -13.75 15.96 22.74
C LYS A 348 -13.24 17.40 22.67
N GLU A 349 -12.12 17.61 22.01
CA GLU A 349 -11.48 18.91 21.79
C GLU A 349 -12.38 19.84 20.95
N ILE A 350 -13.18 19.28 20.04
CA ILE A 350 -14.12 20.04 19.20
C ILE A 350 -15.43 20.26 19.97
N THR A 351 -15.36 21.08 21.01
CA THR A 351 -16.45 21.20 22.01
C THR A 351 -17.86 21.43 21.45
N PRO A 352 -18.11 22.22 20.37
CA PRO A 352 -19.47 22.42 19.88
C PRO A 352 -20.07 21.22 19.15
N TRP A 353 -19.23 20.28 18.68
CA TRP A 353 -19.63 19.15 17.83
C TRP A 353 -19.09 17.81 18.31
N ALA A 354 -18.50 17.76 19.50
CA ALA A 354 -17.93 16.55 20.09
C ALA A 354 -18.94 15.40 20.09
N GLY A 355 -18.54 14.25 19.55
CA GLY A 355 -19.38 13.05 19.42
C GLY A 355 -20.40 13.08 18.28
N LEU A 356 -20.51 14.17 17.51
CA LEU A 356 -21.31 14.20 16.28
C LEU A 356 -20.53 13.61 15.12
N PHE A 357 -21.24 12.90 14.25
CA PHE A 357 -20.69 12.44 12.98
C PHE A 357 -20.35 13.64 12.09
N VAL A 358 -19.22 13.58 11.39
CA VAL A 358 -18.66 14.73 10.66
C VAL A 358 -19.62 15.36 9.63
N LYS A 359 -20.34 14.55 8.84
CA LYS A 359 -21.31 15.04 7.85
C LYS A 359 -22.56 15.65 8.50
N ASP A 360 -22.98 15.14 9.66
CA ASP A 360 -24.12 15.72 10.41
C ASP A 360 -23.78 17.09 10.97
N ALA A 361 -22.51 17.34 11.26
CA ALA A 361 -22.02 18.62 11.77
C ALA A 361 -21.96 19.72 10.70
N ASP A 362 -21.91 19.39 9.40
CA ASP A 362 -21.72 20.37 8.30
C ASP A 362 -22.71 21.53 8.39
N LYS A 363 -24.00 21.26 8.64
CA LYS A 363 -25.03 22.31 8.78
C LYS A 363 -24.72 23.30 9.91
N SER A 364 -24.24 22.77 11.04
CA SER A 364 -23.91 23.58 12.22
C SER A 364 -22.60 24.35 12.04
N ILE A 365 -21.64 23.76 11.34
CA ILE A 365 -20.37 24.40 10.97
C ILE A 365 -20.64 25.58 10.04
N ILE A 366 -21.44 25.39 8.99
CA ILE A 366 -21.84 26.46 8.06
C ILE A 366 -22.54 27.60 8.80
N LYS A 367 -23.44 27.27 9.74
CA LYS A 367 -24.11 28.28 10.58
C LYS A 367 -23.09 29.09 11.39
N ASN A 368 -22.12 28.45 12.03
CA ASN A 368 -21.06 29.14 12.78
C ASN A 368 -20.20 30.05 11.89
N LEU A 369 -19.82 29.58 10.70
CA LEU A 369 -19.07 30.37 9.72
C LEU A 369 -19.85 31.61 9.26
N LYS A 370 -21.18 31.49 9.12
CA LYS A 370 -22.08 32.60 8.79
C LYS A 370 -22.17 33.61 9.94
N GLU A 371 -22.34 33.16 11.17
CA GLU A 371 -22.41 34.01 12.37
C GLU A 371 -21.11 34.81 12.58
N ARG A 372 -19.95 34.25 12.21
CA ARG A 372 -18.64 34.91 12.30
C ARG A 372 -18.30 35.81 11.10
N ASN A 373 -19.20 35.93 10.12
CA ASN A 373 -18.97 36.64 8.85
C ASN A 373 -17.70 36.14 8.11
N ILE A 374 -17.48 34.82 8.15
CA ILE A 374 -16.40 34.12 7.44
C ILE A 374 -16.95 33.46 6.16
N LEU A 375 -18.19 33.00 6.18
CA LEU A 375 -18.85 32.42 5.01
C LEU A 375 -19.15 33.52 3.97
N TYR A 376 -18.64 33.36 2.74
CA TYR A 376 -19.00 34.20 1.59
C TYR A 376 -20.31 33.72 0.95
N ARG A 377 -20.36 32.43 0.58
CA ARG A 377 -21.48 31.83 -0.13
C ARG A 377 -21.62 30.36 0.23
N THR A 378 -22.84 29.85 0.18
CA THR A 378 -23.15 28.43 0.30
C THR A 378 -24.19 28.04 -0.74
N GLU A 379 -23.96 26.91 -1.40
CA GLU A 379 -24.83 26.31 -2.40
C GLU A 379 -24.89 24.80 -2.17
N GLN A 380 -25.77 24.10 -2.88
CA GLN A 380 -25.74 22.64 -2.95
C GLN A 380 -25.24 22.21 -4.31
N VAL A 381 -24.26 21.31 -4.33
CA VAL A 381 -23.75 20.71 -5.56
C VAL A 381 -24.14 19.24 -5.59
N LEU A 382 -24.56 18.77 -6.77
CA LEU A 382 -24.76 17.35 -7.02
C LEU A 382 -23.45 16.80 -7.60
N HIS A 383 -22.88 15.80 -6.93
CA HIS A 383 -21.67 15.13 -7.41
C HIS A 383 -21.66 13.65 -7.00
N SER A 384 -20.77 12.88 -7.61
CA SER A 384 -20.59 11.48 -7.26
C SER A 384 -19.68 11.35 -6.04
N TYR A 385 -20.16 10.73 -4.97
CA TYR A 385 -19.41 10.54 -3.73
C TYR A 385 -19.36 9.06 -3.33
N PRO A 386 -18.22 8.57 -2.82
CA PRO A 386 -18.06 7.17 -2.48
C PRO A 386 -18.77 6.79 -1.17
N HIS A 387 -19.57 5.74 -1.22
CA HIS A 387 -20.23 5.10 -0.09
C HIS A 387 -19.69 3.68 0.12
N CYS A 388 -19.86 3.16 1.32
CA CYS A 388 -19.44 1.81 1.65
C CYS A 388 -20.34 0.80 0.95
N TRP A 389 -19.78 -0.02 0.05
CA TRP A 389 -20.53 -1.05 -0.69
C TRP A 389 -21.29 -2.08 0.19
N ARG A 390 -21.02 -2.14 1.49
CA ARG A 390 -21.65 -3.07 2.44
C ARG A 390 -22.80 -2.47 3.24
N CYS A 391 -22.78 -1.16 3.49
CA CYS A 391 -23.71 -0.52 4.44
C CYS A 391 -24.18 0.86 4.00
N ASP A 392 -23.81 1.28 2.79
CA ASP A 392 -24.22 2.54 2.15
C ASP A 392 -23.86 3.80 2.95
N TRP A 393 -22.97 3.67 3.94
CA TRP A 393 -22.47 4.81 4.70
C TRP A 393 -21.46 5.62 3.89
N PRO A 394 -21.48 6.96 3.98
CA PRO A 394 -20.52 7.80 3.28
C PRO A 394 -19.11 7.52 3.78
N LEU A 395 -18.18 7.32 2.84
CA LEU A 395 -16.77 7.10 3.17
C LEU A 395 -16.08 8.42 3.52
N LEU A 396 -15.07 8.33 4.37
CA LEU A 396 -14.15 9.42 4.66
C LEU A 396 -12.77 9.03 4.14
N TYR A 397 -12.05 9.95 3.54
CA TYR A 397 -10.61 9.80 3.41
C TYR A 397 -10.00 10.06 4.79
N TYR A 398 -9.24 9.11 5.33
CA TYR A 398 -8.81 9.14 6.72
C TYR A 398 -7.35 8.72 6.83
N ALA A 399 -6.54 9.56 7.50
CA ALA A 399 -5.16 9.25 7.81
C ALA A 399 -5.07 8.10 8.79
N ARG A 400 -4.39 7.03 8.39
CA ARG A 400 -4.04 5.93 9.30
C ARG A 400 -2.54 5.78 9.35
N LYS A 401 -2.01 5.60 10.57
CA LYS A 401 -0.61 5.27 10.77
C LYS A 401 -0.27 4.00 9.98
N SER A 402 0.79 4.06 9.21
CA SER A 402 1.31 2.95 8.42
C SER A 402 2.83 3.04 8.40
N TRP A 403 3.48 1.90 8.27
CA TRP A 403 4.91 1.81 8.00
C TRP A 403 5.16 1.86 6.50
N TYR A 404 6.17 2.63 6.12
CA TYR A 404 6.56 2.87 4.75
C TYR A 404 8.00 2.47 4.51
N ILE A 405 8.30 2.06 3.28
CA ILE A 405 9.66 1.99 2.75
C ILE A 405 9.84 3.18 1.82
N ARG A 406 10.90 3.98 2.07
CA ARG A 406 11.27 5.15 1.26
C ARG A 406 11.85 4.75 -0.10
N THR A 407 11.01 4.25 -1.00
CA THR A 407 11.39 3.84 -2.37
C THR A 407 11.71 5.04 -3.25
N THR A 408 11.13 6.21 -2.96
CA THR A 408 11.42 7.49 -3.65
C THR A 408 12.90 7.86 -3.61
N ALA A 409 13.60 7.55 -2.51
CA ALA A 409 15.03 7.78 -2.37
C ALA A 409 15.89 6.97 -3.37
N PHE A 410 15.31 5.95 -4.01
CA PHE A 410 15.97 5.11 -5.02
C PHE A 410 15.31 5.21 -6.40
N LYS A 411 14.37 6.15 -6.61
CA LYS A 411 13.63 6.31 -7.87
C LYS A 411 14.53 6.32 -9.11
N GLU A 412 15.56 7.15 -9.11
CA GLU A 412 16.50 7.25 -10.24
C GLU A 412 17.23 5.93 -10.50
N ARG A 413 17.66 5.24 -9.45
CA ARG A 413 18.36 3.94 -9.56
C ARG A 413 17.42 2.83 -10.02
N LEU A 414 16.15 2.85 -9.62
CA LEU A 414 15.12 1.93 -10.11
C LEU A 414 14.90 2.11 -11.61
N ILE A 415 14.79 3.36 -12.07
CA ILE A 415 14.66 3.70 -13.50
C ILE A 415 15.92 3.27 -14.27
N GLU A 416 17.11 3.54 -13.74
CA GLU A 416 18.38 3.15 -14.37
C GLU A 416 18.50 1.63 -14.51
N ASN A 417 18.12 0.88 -13.47
CA ASN A 417 18.14 -0.58 -13.51
C ASN A 417 17.05 -1.13 -14.45
N ASN A 418 15.86 -0.52 -14.49
CA ASN A 418 14.80 -0.92 -15.41
C ASN A 418 15.26 -0.83 -16.88
N LYS A 419 16.02 0.21 -17.24
CA LYS A 419 16.60 0.37 -18.58
C LYS A 419 17.59 -0.73 -18.97
N LYS A 420 18.16 -1.46 -18.00
CA LYS A 420 19.08 -2.59 -18.24
C LYS A 420 18.33 -3.90 -18.46
N ILE A 421 17.04 -3.96 -18.14
CA ILE A 421 16.20 -5.15 -18.28
C ILE A 421 15.75 -5.30 -19.74
N ASN A 422 15.89 -6.50 -20.29
CA ASN A 422 15.45 -6.81 -21.65
C ASN A 422 13.98 -7.27 -21.65
N TRP A 423 13.06 -6.30 -21.63
CA TRP A 423 11.61 -6.54 -21.60
C TRP A 423 11.05 -7.10 -22.91
N TYR A 424 10.10 -8.03 -22.80
CA TYR A 424 9.32 -8.54 -23.92
C TYR A 424 7.82 -8.57 -23.55
N PRO A 425 6.98 -7.76 -24.21
CA PRO A 425 7.30 -6.75 -25.23
C PRO A 425 8.02 -5.52 -24.61
N LYS A 426 8.83 -4.80 -25.40
CA LYS A 426 9.69 -3.72 -24.90
C LYS A 426 8.89 -2.54 -24.33
N GLU A 427 7.74 -2.30 -24.91
CA GLU A 427 6.80 -1.22 -24.59
C GLU A 427 6.28 -1.33 -23.14
N VAL A 428 6.29 -2.52 -22.54
CA VAL A 428 5.92 -2.69 -21.13
C VAL A 428 6.99 -2.07 -20.21
N GLY A 429 8.26 -2.26 -20.55
CA GLY A 429 9.39 -1.75 -19.76
C GLY A 429 9.55 -0.24 -19.84
N GLU A 430 9.43 0.33 -21.04
CA GLU A 430 9.55 1.78 -21.29
C GLU A 430 8.24 2.52 -20.97
N GLY A 431 7.08 1.92 -21.28
CA GLY A 431 5.75 2.50 -21.03
C GLY A 431 5.24 2.15 -19.64
N ARG A 432 4.35 1.14 -19.53
CA ARG A 432 3.57 0.87 -18.31
C ARG A 432 4.40 0.80 -17.02
N PHE A 433 5.54 0.11 -17.02
CA PHE A 433 6.40 0.00 -15.83
C PHE A 433 7.33 1.22 -15.68
N GLY A 434 7.83 1.77 -16.78
CA GLY A 434 8.67 2.98 -16.78
C GLY A 434 7.93 4.19 -16.23
N GLU A 435 6.75 4.51 -16.77
CA GLU A 435 5.86 5.58 -16.31
C GLU A 435 5.45 5.42 -14.84
N TRP A 436 5.24 4.17 -14.40
CA TRP A 436 4.95 3.87 -12.99
C TRP A 436 6.14 4.20 -12.08
N LEU A 437 7.37 3.85 -12.48
CA LEU A 437 8.59 4.21 -11.74
C LEU A 437 8.85 5.73 -11.74
N GLU A 438 8.53 6.42 -12.84
CA GLU A 438 8.60 7.88 -12.93
C GLU A 438 7.63 8.59 -11.99
N ASN A 439 6.55 7.93 -11.58
CA ASN A 439 5.59 8.43 -10.58
C ASN A 439 5.67 7.65 -9.26
N ASN A 440 6.81 7.00 -8.98
CA ASN A 440 6.97 6.18 -7.78
C ASN A 440 6.72 6.99 -6.50
N ILE A 441 5.80 6.49 -5.68
CA ILE A 441 5.53 6.93 -4.31
C ILE A 441 6.12 5.92 -3.31
N ASP A 442 6.30 6.35 -2.07
CA ASP A 442 6.82 5.46 -1.02
C ASP A 442 5.87 4.29 -0.74
N TRP A 443 6.44 3.10 -0.58
CA TRP A 443 5.66 1.87 -0.47
C TRP A 443 5.09 1.72 0.94
N ALA A 444 3.77 1.80 1.07
CA ALA A 444 3.05 1.42 2.28
C ALA A 444 3.18 -0.09 2.54
N LEU A 445 4.07 -0.46 3.48
CA LEU A 445 4.44 -1.83 3.80
C LEU A 445 3.45 -2.51 4.76
N SER A 446 3.05 -1.83 5.84
CA SER A 446 2.27 -2.47 6.89
C SER A 446 0.83 -2.78 6.49
N ARG A 447 0.28 -3.85 7.06
CA ARG A 447 -1.10 -4.30 6.92
C ARG A 447 -1.67 -4.62 8.30
N ASP A 448 -2.86 -4.10 8.57
CA ASP A 448 -3.61 -4.40 9.81
C ASP A 448 -4.36 -5.74 9.70
N ARG A 449 -3.62 -6.84 9.55
CA ARG A 449 -4.17 -8.19 9.31
C ARG A 449 -3.56 -9.22 10.28
N PHE A 450 -3.87 -10.50 10.09
CA PHE A 450 -3.54 -11.57 11.04
C PHE A 450 -2.58 -12.61 10.46
N TRP A 451 -2.77 -13.02 9.21
CA TRP A 451 -2.02 -14.05 8.51
C TRP A 451 -1.07 -13.45 7.48
N GLY A 452 0.20 -13.34 7.87
CA GLY A 452 1.28 -12.82 7.05
C GLY A 452 2.55 -12.67 7.87
N THR A 453 3.67 -12.37 7.20
CA THR A 453 4.95 -12.13 7.86
C THR A 453 4.83 -10.94 8.82
N PRO A 454 5.06 -11.12 10.13
CA PRO A 454 4.93 -10.01 11.08
C PRO A 454 6.03 -8.97 10.89
N LEU A 455 5.69 -7.69 10.98
CA LEU A 455 6.66 -6.59 10.91
C LEU A 455 7.55 -6.64 12.16
N PRO A 456 8.89 -6.81 12.03
CA PRO A 456 9.74 -7.10 13.18
C PRO A 456 10.24 -5.83 13.86
N ILE A 457 9.31 -4.96 14.28
CA ILE A 457 9.63 -3.73 14.99
C ILE A 457 9.00 -3.79 16.38
N TRP A 458 9.80 -3.56 17.41
CA TRP A 458 9.40 -3.46 18.80
C TRP A 458 9.48 -2.01 19.26
N ILE A 459 8.52 -1.59 20.08
CA ILE A 459 8.44 -0.25 20.63
C ILE A 459 8.38 -0.34 22.16
N CYS A 460 9.26 0.39 22.83
CA CYS A 460 9.23 0.57 24.27
C CYS A 460 8.09 1.53 24.65
N ARG A 461 7.19 1.09 25.54
CA ARG A 461 6.06 1.93 25.99
C ARG A 461 6.47 3.06 26.93
N GLU A 462 7.62 2.95 27.58
CA GLU A 462 8.08 3.92 28.57
C GLU A 462 8.83 5.09 27.95
N CYS A 463 9.75 4.82 27.01
CA CYS A 463 10.60 5.86 26.41
C CYS A 463 10.40 6.05 24.90
N GLY A 464 9.51 5.27 24.27
CA GLY A 464 9.24 5.36 22.83
C GLY A 464 10.37 4.84 21.93
N HIS A 465 11.45 4.28 22.49
CA HIS A 465 12.53 3.68 21.72
C HIS A 465 12.01 2.57 20.81
N GLN A 466 12.46 2.56 19.56
CA GLN A 466 12.06 1.60 18.54
C GLN A 466 13.26 0.75 18.13
N GLU A 467 13.04 -0.54 17.97
CA GLU A 467 14.05 -1.49 17.58
C GLU A 467 13.51 -2.48 16.56
N CYS A 468 14.24 -2.70 15.47
CA CYS A 468 13.90 -3.72 14.48
C CYS A 468 14.76 -4.97 14.71
N VAL A 469 14.18 -6.18 14.66
CA VAL A 469 14.88 -7.45 14.80
C VAL A 469 15.05 -8.10 13.42
N GLY A 470 16.24 -8.61 13.12
CA GLY A 470 16.58 -9.18 11.82
C GLY A 470 16.81 -10.69 11.79
N SER A 471 16.78 -11.39 12.93
CA SER A 471 16.99 -12.84 13.01
C SER A 471 16.41 -13.45 14.29
N MET A 472 16.23 -14.76 14.31
CA MET A 472 15.89 -15.55 15.49
C MET A 472 16.98 -15.48 16.56
N ASP A 473 18.25 -15.49 16.16
CA ASP A 473 19.37 -15.34 17.10
C ASP A 473 19.35 -13.97 17.78
N GLU A 474 19.09 -12.89 17.04
CA GLU A 474 18.91 -11.55 17.61
C GLU A 474 17.69 -11.49 18.53
N LEU A 475 16.58 -12.16 18.17
CA LEU A 475 15.39 -12.25 19.00
C LEU A 475 15.68 -12.96 20.33
N LYS A 476 16.36 -14.11 20.30
CA LYS A 476 16.78 -14.89 21.48
C LYS A 476 17.76 -14.13 22.36
N ALA A 477 18.66 -13.33 21.78
CA ALA A 477 19.60 -12.51 22.53
C ALA A 477 18.92 -11.34 23.28
N LYS A 478 17.80 -10.82 22.75
CA LYS A 478 17.12 -9.62 23.28
C LYS A 478 15.90 -9.91 24.15
N SER A 479 15.42 -11.15 24.16
CA SER A 479 14.28 -11.62 24.97
C SER A 479 14.72 -12.70 25.96
N ASN A 480 14.14 -12.68 27.16
CA ASN A 480 14.44 -13.67 28.20
C ASN A 480 13.66 -14.99 28.02
N ALA A 481 12.71 -15.05 27.09
CA ALA A 481 11.83 -16.20 26.90
C ALA A 481 11.39 -16.33 25.42
N VAL A 482 12.18 -17.02 24.61
CA VAL A 482 11.85 -17.38 23.23
C VAL A 482 11.90 -18.91 23.13
N PRO A 483 10.75 -19.59 22.90
CA PRO A 483 10.74 -21.04 22.66
C PRO A 483 11.58 -21.41 21.43
N ASP A 484 12.21 -22.58 21.45
CA ASP A 484 13.01 -23.04 20.31
C ASP A 484 12.16 -23.38 19.07
N ASP A 485 10.92 -23.79 19.28
CA ASP A 485 9.91 -24.13 18.26
C ASP A 485 8.91 -22.98 18.01
N LEU A 486 9.28 -21.75 18.36
CA LEU A 486 8.41 -20.58 18.18
C LEU A 486 8.01 -20.42 16.71
N ASP A 487 6.72 -20.52 16.43
CA ASP A 487 6.14 -20.10 15.18
C ASP A 487 6.17 -18.55 15.11
N LEU A 488 6.83 -17.99 14.09
CA LEU A 488 7.04 -16.54 13.98
C LEU A 488 5.77 -15.75 13.66
N HIS A 489 4.63 -16.38 13.44
CA HIS A 489 3.38 -15.69 13.12
C HIS A 489 2.67 -15.14 14.36
N LYS A 490 1.69 -14.30 14.08
CA LYS A 490 0.67 -13.95 15.07
C LYS A 490 -0.15 -15.21 15.43
N PRO A 491 -0.65 -15.31 16.67
CA PRO A 491 -0.40 -14.40 17.78
C PRO A 491 0.92 -14.69 18.53
N TYR A 492 1.62 -15.80 18.25
CA TYR A 492 2.73 -16.28 19.08
C TYR A 492 3.88 -15.28 19.20
N ILE A 493 4.28 -14.63 18.10
CA ILE A 493 5.33 -13.60 18.15
C ILE A 493 4.90 -12.34 18.91
N ASP A 494 3.60 -12.08 19.02
CA ASP A 494 3.06 -10.92 19.73
C ASP A 494 3.18 -11.06 21.24
N ASP A 495 3.50 -12.25 21.76
CA ASP A 495 3.76 -12.48 23.18
C ASP A 495 5.24 -12.28 23.55
N VAL A 496 6.14 -12.26 22.57
CA VAL A 496 7.58 -12.04 22.81
C VAL A 496 7.83 -10.57 23.18
N ARG A 497 8.50 -10.35 24.32
CA ARG A 497 8.89 -9.03 24.83
C ARG A 497 10.40 -8.89 24.79
N LEU A 498 10.90 -7.77 24.29
CA LEU A 498 12.33 -7.45 24.35
C LEU A 498 12.63 -6.58 25.58
N ASN A 499 13.88 -6.62 26.04
CA ASN A 499 14.38 -5.69 27.04
C ASN A 499 14.90 -4.42 26.35
N CYS A 500 14.34 -3.26 26.68
CA CYS A 500 14.74 -1.98 26.08
C CYS A 500 16.16 -1.60 26.52
N GLU A 501 17.08 -1.44 25.56
CA GLU A 501 18.47 -1.05 25.85
C GLU A 501 18.60 0.38 26.42
N LYS A 502 17.57 1.23 26.26
CA LYS A 502 17.59 2.63 26.72
C LYS A 502 17.12 2.82 28.16
N CYS A 503 16.06 2.13 28.57
CA CYS A 503 15.44 2.32 29.89
C CYS A 503 15.27 1.03 30.70
N GLY A 504 15.59 -0.14 30.13
CA GLY A 504 15.37 -1.45 30.76
C GLY A 504 13.91 -1.93 30.76
N GLY A 505 12.96 -1.10 30.33
CA GLY A 505 11.54 -1.44 30.24
C GLY A 505 11.23 -2.48 29.15
N ALA A 506 10.06 -3.10 29.23
CA ALA A 506 9.63 -4.10 28.25
C ALA A 506 9.18 -3.44 26.92
N MET A 507 9.62 -4.01 25.80
CA MET A 507 9.20 -3.60 24.45
C MET A 507 8.19 -4.60 23.89
N GLY A 508 7.14 -4.10 23.23
CA GLY A 508 6.16 -4.90 22.52
C GLY A 508 6.27 -4.71 21.02
N ARG A 509 6.03 -5.77 20.24
CA ARG A 509 6.00 -5.69 18.78
C ARG A 509 4.85 -4.79 18.32
N VAL A 510 5.04 -4.08 17.23
CA VAL A 510 3.96 -3.39 16.51
C VAL A 510 2.95 -4.44 15.99
N PRO A 511 1.63 -4.20 16.00
CA PRO A 511 0.64 -5.23 15.71
C PRO A 511 0.55 -5.64 14.22
N GLU A 512 1.14 -4.88 13.31
CA GLU A 512 1.01 -5.03 11.87
C GLU A 512 1.78 -6.24 11.32
N VAL A 513 1.26 -6.80 10.24
CA VAL A 513 2.00 -7.72 9.34
C VAL A 513 2.42 -6.94 8.10
N ILE A 514 3.27 -7.51 7.25
CA ILE A 514 3.71 -6.85 6.01
C ILE A 514 2.80 -7.18 4.82
N ASP A 515 2.96 -6.41 3.75
CA ASP A 515 2.38 -6.65 2.43
C ASP A 515 2.89 -7.96 1.82
N CYS A 516 2.02 -8.83 1.31
CA CYS A 516 2.42 -10.12 0.73
C CYS A 516 3.28 -9.96 -0.54
N TRP A 517 3.16 -8.83 -1.24
CA TRP A 517 4.08 -8.49 -2.34
C TRP A 517 5.53 -8.34 -1.87
N PHE A 518 5.76 -7.98 -0.61
CA PHE A 518 7.10 -7.95 -0.02
C PHE A 518 7.62 -9.37 0.24
N ASP A 519 6.76 -10.29 0.71
CA ASP A 519 7.11 -11.71 0.84
C ASP A 519 7.51 -12.28 -0.53
N SER A 520 6.65 -12.11 -1.55
CA SER A 520 6.92 -12.56 -2.92
C SER A 520 8.13 -11.88 -3.56
N GLY A 521 8.34 -10.58 -3.31
CA GLY A 521 9.52 -9.84 -3.79
C GLY A 521 10.83 -10.24 -3.11
N SER A 522 10.77 -10.81 -1.90
CA SER A 522 11.93 -11.29 -1.14
C SER A 522 12.39 -12.69 -1.58
N MET A 523 11.62 -13.36 -2.44
CA MET A 523 11.84 -14.73 -2.89
C MET A 523 13.26 -15.05 -3.39
N PRO A 524 13.95 -14.17 -4.16
CA PRO A 524 15.31 -14.44 -4.61
C PRO A 524 16.30 -14.77 -3.47
N TYR A 525 16.09 -14.19 -2.29
CA TYR A 525 16.92 -14.40 -1.10
C TYR A 525 16.30 -15.46 -0.18
N ALA A 526 15.01 -15.29 0.12
CA ALA A 526 14.32 -16.05 1.17
C ALA A 526 14.13 -17.52 0.82
N GLN A 527 14.06 -17.90 -0.48
CA GLN A 527 14.00 -19.30 -0.89
C GLN A 527 15.24 -20.13 -0.53
N TRP A 528 16.34 -19.44 -0.20
CA TRP A 528 17.64 -20.01 0.17
C TRP A 528 17.98 -19.81 1.64
N HIS A 529 17.07 -19.20 2.42
CA HIS A 529 17.36 -18.76 3.79
C HIS A 529 18.57 -17.81 3.87
N TYR A 530 18.80 -17.03 2.80
CA TYR A 530 19.87 -16.03 2.77
C TYR A 530 19.55 -14.87 3.73
N PRO A 531 20.51 -14.40 4.55
CA PRO A 531 21.94 -14.65 4.50
C PRO A 531 22.45 -15.76 5.43
N PHE A 532 21.56 -16.47 6.13
CA PHE A 532 21.90 -17.44 7.16
C PHE A 532 22.46 -18.73 6.58
N GLU A 533 21.87 -19.19 5.47
CA GLU A 533 22.27 -20.42 4.79
C GLU A 533 22.38 -20.25 3.27
N ASN A 534 22.91 -21.29 2.61
CA ASN A 534 22.94 -21.45 1.15
C ASN A 534 23.45 -20.24 0.34
N ARG A 535 24.38 -19.47 0.93
CA ARG A 535 24.97 -18.28 0.28
C ARG A 535 25.51 -18.56 -1.12
N ASP A 536 26.20 -19.68 -1.31
CA ASP A 536 26.76 -20.08 -2.61
C ASP A 536 25.65 -20.28 -3.67
N LYS A 537 24.49 -20.83 -3.28
CA LYS A 537 23.35 -21.01 -4.21
C LYS A 537 22.71 -19.68 -4.57
N PHE A 538 22.60 -18.76 -3.62
CA PHE A 538 22.13 -17.40 -3.88
C PHE A 538 23.08 -16.68 -4.85
N GLU A 539 24.38 -16.67 -4.57
CA GLU A 539 25.39 -15.99 -5.40
C GLU A 539 25.48 -16.56 -6.83
N GLN A 540 25.19 -17.86 -7.01
CA GLN A 540 25.11 -18.49 -8.34
C GLN A 540 23.82 -18.18 -9.11
N SER A 541 22.71 -17.92 -8.40
CA SER A 541 21.37 -17.74 -9.01
C SER A 541 20.89 -16.30 -9.06
N PHE A 542 21.63 -15.36 -8.47
CA PHE A 542 21.34 -13.93 -8.52
C PHE A 542 22.42 -13.17 -9.29
N PRO A 543 22.05 -12.29 -10.26
CA PRO A 543 20.69 -12.01 -10.73
C PRO A 543 20.11 -13.15 -11.60
N ALA A 544 18.78 -13.30 -11.60
CA ALA A 544 18.13 -14.25 -12.50
C ALA A 544 18.26 -13.81 -13.97
N ASP A 545 18.41 -14.79 -14.86
CA ASP A 545 18.48 -14.57 -16.31
C ASP A 545 17.08 -14.40 -16.93
N PHE A 546 16.04 -15.00 -16.32
CA PHE A 546 14.71 -15.02 -16.91
C PHE A 546 13.57 -15.18 -15.88
N ILE A 547 12.52 -14.38 -16.08
CA ILE A 547 11.19 -14.50 -15.46
C ILE A 547 10.12 -14.26 -16.54
N SER A 548 8.90 -14.75 -16.33
CA SER A 548 7.79 -14.54 -17.26
C SER A 548 6.46 -14.66 -16.54
N GLU A 549 5.81 -13.53 -16.24
CA GLU A 549 4.47 -13.49 -15.64
C GLU A 549 3.52 -12.65 -16.50
N GLY A 550 2.21 -12.72 -16.22
CA GLY A 550 1.23 -11.80 -16.81
C GLY A 550 1.33 -10.41 -16.17
N VAL A 551 1.16 -9.36 -16.97
CA VAL A 551 1.23 -7.95 -16.52
C VAL A 551 -0.11 -7.25 -16.70
#